data_AF-A0AAV5NXZ2-F1
#
_entry.id   AF-A0AAV5NXZ2-F1
#
_cell.length_a   1.000
_cell.length_b   1.000
_cell.length_c   1.000
_cell.angle_alpha   90.00
_cell.angle_beta   90.00
_cell.angle_gamma   90.00
#
_symmetry.space_group_name_H-M   'P 1'
#
loop_
_entity.id
_entity.type
_entity.pdbx_description
1 polymer ?
#
loop_
_entity_poly.entity_id
_entity_poly.type
_entity_poly.pdbx_seq_one_letter_code
_entity_poly.pdbx_strand_id
1 'polypeptide(L)'
;MNKLVIAAGIAAVGAGGYLYTQQQASQSVSVLDQIPSDSAFVSAQLTPLELDKFLGSMGSVPSMDDILELTETDPQQMTNRETFFITLGDTYFKAIQSGEAYKAAFGAPDTLTSYVYLVGLAPVFKFDVADEQAFWATFDKVETDSNFKHVAKKVGDVAYRSYSLAEENNETKLEFVVAVHQGIATITLDSADFGATSPLKVALGVEAPVQSVAQADTINKMLAAHPELGKDSVGYLDHQQFATGFTTTDGNLLAKHIAKISELIKAENPSSENPLTAVQTEQCKTEIAGIAANWPRTVFGATVNENMTMDMDILVESKNSVILDALKSIRGFIPALNDTQNSALSFGLGIDVNKLAPALNAIWQDGLATQYSCAPLAEMQAGLRQANPAMVGMATGFVNGLKGVSFNLFDYGFGESEYGEELNMLDASVSISADNPVALFQAAQMMEPSLSQIQIPADGTPVEVPPQLAEQFAEIGTVYVASKGNHLSFYTGESATKAATNLFGQALESNGLYNTYISYSKLFGPFVEMMKRSGEPVPAELEPFIQDDIEANMTFDVTDKGLAFEMSNIRY
;
A
#
# COMPACT_ATOMS: atom_id res chain seq x y z
N MET A 1 -6.36 -52.52 -22.74
CA MET A 1 -5.32 -51.75 -23.46
C MET A 1 -6.01 -50.75 -24.38
N ASN A 2 -6.06 -49.48 -23.99
CA ASN A 2 -5.85 -48.36 -24.90
C ASN A 2 -5.61 -47.09 -24.06
N LYS A 3 -4.38 -46.57 -24.16
CA LYS A 3 -3.89 -45.37 -23.49
C LYS A 3 -4.30 -44.17 -24.34
N LEU A 4 -5.37 -43.46 -23.98
CA LEU A 4 -5.76 -42.17 -24.57
C LEU A 4 -6.92 -41.52 -23.77
N VAL A 5 -6.71 -41.24 -22.48
CA VAL A 5 -7.57 -40.31 -21.69
C VAL A 5 -6.76 -39.44 -20.70
N ILE A 6 -5.42 -39.42 -20.78
CA ILE A 6 -4.61 -38.47 -19.99
C ILE A 6 -4.44 -37.19 -20.84
N ALA A 7 -5.52 -36.43 -20.99
CA ALA A 7 -5.52 -35.07 -21.56
C ALA A 7 -6.92 -34.43 -21.43
N ALA A 8 -7.44 -34.23 -20.20
CA ALA A 8 -8.58 -33.35 -19.93
C ALA A 8 -8.82 -33.12 -18.41
N GLY A 9 -7.75 -32.99 -17.61
CA GLY A 9 -7.87 -32.95 -16.15
C GLY A 9 -6.98 -31.94 -15.45
N ILE A 10 -6.62 -30.83 -16.10
CA ILE A 10 -5.87 -29.73 -15.50
C ILE A 10 -6.43 -28.41 -16.06
N ALA A 11 -7.63 -28.05 -15.63
CA ALA A 11 -8.24 -26.73 -15.80
C ALA A 11 -9.53 -26.61 -14.96
N ALA A 12 -9.46 -26.93 -13.66
CA ALA A 12 -10.57 -26.70 -12.71
C ALA A 12 -10.16 -26.79 -11.23
N VAL A 13 -8.87 -26.72 -10.89
CA VAL A 13 -8.40 -26.93 -9.50
C VAL A 13 -8.30 -25.61 -8.72
N GLY A 14 -8.25 -24.45 -9.38
CA GLY A 14 -8.13 -23.15 -8.70
C GLY A 14 -9.39 -22.64 -7.99
N ALA A 15 -10.58 -23.03 -8.45
CA ALA A 15 -11.86 -22.56 -7.87
C ALA A 15 -12.55 -23.62 -6.99
N GLY A 16 -12.29 -24.91 -7.22
CA GLY A 16 -12.91 -26.00 -6.47
C GLY A 16 -12.29 -26.27 -5.10
N GLY A 17 -10.99 -25.94 -4.92
CA GLY A 17 -10.29 -26.13 -3.65
C GLY A 17 -10.88 -25.29 -2.50
N TYR A 18 -11.25 -24.04 -2.79
CA TYR A 18 -11.80 -23.08 -1.81
C TYR A 18 -13.14 -23.55 -1.20
N LEU A 19 -14.04 -24.10 -2.02
CA LEU A 19 -15.30 -24.64 -1.54
C LEU A 19 -15.12 -25.98 -0.80
N TYR A 20 -14.10 -26.76 -1.16
CA TYR A 20 -13.86 -28.08 -0.57
C TYR A 20 -13.16 -28.00 0.79
N THR A 21 -12.23 -27.06 0.99
CA THR A 21 -11.59 -26.83 2.29
C THR A 21 -12.55 -26.20 3.31
N GLN A 22 -13.47 -25.33 2.89
CA GLN A 22 -14.55 -24.85 3.77
C GLN A 22 -15.56 -25.95 4.13
N GLN A 23 -15.83 -26.91 3.24
CA GLN A 23 -16.78 -27.99 3.53
C GLN A 23 -16.28 -29.02 4.55
N GLN A 24 -14.97 -29.09 4.83
CA GLN A 24 -14.41 -30.00 5.83
C GLN A 24 -14.24 -29.38 7.22
N ALA A 25 -14.35 -28.06 7.36
CA ALA A 25 -14.48 -27.38 8.65
C ALA A 25 -15.96 -27.36 9.09
N SER A 26 -16.39 -28.44 9.75
CA SER A 26 -17.58 -28.56 10.61
C SER A 26 -18.52 -27.35 10.73
N GLN A 27 -19.69 -27.38 10.07
CA GLN A 27 -20.95 -26.67 10.41
C GLN A 27 -20.86 -25.24 11.02
N SER A 28 -19.84 -24.44 10.70
CA SER A 28 -19.72 -23.04 11.10
C SER A 28 -20.09 -22.14 9.93
N VAL A 29 -20.87 -21.09 10.21
CA VAL A 29 -21.18 -20.03 9.25
C VAL A 29 -19.87 -19.32 8.90
N SER A 30 -19.54 -19.18 7.61
CA SER A 30 -18.32 -18.46 7.20
C SER A 30 -18.37 -17.02 7.72
N VAL A 31 -17.23 -16.45 8.15
CA VAL A 31 -17.21 -15.03 8.54
C VAL A 31 -17.66 -14.14 7.36
N LEU A 32 -17.40 -14.55 6.11
CA LEU A 32 -17.87 -13.85 4.92
C LEU A 32 -19.41 -13.79 4.80
N ASP A 33 -20.15 -14.70 5.44
CA ASP A 33 -21.61 -14.63 5.53
C ASP A 33 -22.09 -13.54 6.52
N GLN A 34 -21.21 -13.08 7.41
CA GLN A 34 -21.48 -12.04 8.41
C GLN A 34 -21.10 -10.64 7.92
N ILE A 35 -20.29 -10.53 6.86
CA ILE A 35 -19.85 -9.24 6.31
C ILE A 35 -20.94 -8.69 5.38
N PRO A 36 -21.51 -7.49 5.65
CA PRO A 36 -22.45 -6.84 4.75
C PRO A 36 -21.88 -6.61 3.35
N SER A 37 -22.67 -6.83 2.30
CA SER A 37 -22.23 -6.56 0.92
C SER A 37 -22.01 -5.08 0.62
N ASP A 38 -22.54 -4.18 1.46
CA ASP A 38 -22.36 -2.73 1.40
C ASP A 38 -21.21 -2.22 2.30
N SER A 39 -20.41 -3.12 2.89
CA SER A 39 -19.18 -2.77 3.59
C SER A 39 -18.25 -1.97 2.67
N ALA A 40 -17.91 -0.74 3.07
CA ALA A 40 -17.04 0.15 2.31
C ALA A 40 -15.56 -0.29 2.32
N PHE A 41 -15.18 -1.14 3.28
CA PHE A 41 -13.87 -1.77 3.34
C PHE A 41 -14.04 -3.23 3.79
N VAL A 42 -13.30 -4.12 3.13
CA VAL A 42 -13.15 -5.52 3.51
C VAL A 42 -11.70 -5.93 3.27
N SER A 43 -11.12 -6.62 4.23
CA SER A 43 -9.90 -7.41 4.14
C SER A 43 -10.19 -8.77 4.76
N ALA A 44 -9.91 -9.84 4.02
CA ALA A 44 -10.22 -11.20 4.41
C ALA A 44 -9.04 -12.12 4.13
N GLN A 45 -8.60 -12.83 5.16
CA GLN A 45 -7.65 -13.93 5.05
C GLN A 45 -8.40 -15.16 4.50
N LEU A 46 -8.08 -15.58 3.27
CA LEU A 46 -8.68 -16.76 2.63
C LEU A 46 -7.90 -18.04 2.92
N THR A 47 -6.58 -17.92 3.04
CA THR A 47 -5.67 -19.00 3.45
C THR A 47 -5.18 -18.73 4.87
N PRO A 48 -5.41 -19.63 5.85
CA PRO A 48 -4.87 -19.48 7.19
C PRO A 48 -3.36 -19.28 7.18
N LEU A 49 -2.87 -18.31 7.96
CA LEU A 49 -1.44 -18.02 8.07
C LEU A 49 -0.83 -18.79 9.23
N GLU A 50 0.31 -19.43 9.02
CA GLU A 50 1.11 -19.99 10.11
C GLU A 50 1.56 -18.84 11.04
N LEU A 51 1.13 -18.87 12.30
CA LEU A 51 1.31 -17.75 13.24
C LEU A 51 2.79 -17.37 13.40
N ASP A 52 3.67 -18.36 13.55
CA ASP A 52 5.11 -18.11 13.69
C ASP A 52 5.70 -17.46 12.44
N LYS A 53 5.23 -17.83 11.24
CA LYS A 53 5.68 -17.20 9.98
C LYS A 53 5.15 -15.78 9.86
N PHE A 54 3.88 -15.56 10.18
CA PHE A 54 3.26 -14.24 10.16
C PHE A 54 3.97 -13.29 11.13
N LEU A 55 4.16 -13.69 12.38
CA LEU A 55 4.86 -12.86 13.36
C LEU A 55 6.34 -12.67 13.00
N GLY A 56 7.02 -13.71 12.50
CA GLY A 56 8.40 -13.60 12.04
C GLY A 56 8.58 -12.74 10.78
N SER A 57 7.51 -12.55 10.00
CA SER A 57 7.49 -11.62 8.87
C SER A 57 7.29 -10.17 9.30
N MET A 58 6.73 -9.91 10.50
CA MET A 58 6.55 -8.56 10.99
C MET A 58 7.92 -7.91 11.26
N GLY A 59 8.14 -6.71 10.76
CA GLY A 59 9.31 -5.91 11.11
C GLY A 59 9.37 -5.57 12.61
N SER A 60 10.48 -4.98 13.05
CA SER A 60 10.57 -4.42 14.40
C SER A 60 9.50 -3.33 14.58
N VAL A 61 8.53 -3.58 15.45
CA VAL A 61 7.47 -2.62 15.76
C VAL A 61 7.97 -1.70 16.88
N PRO A 62 7.74 -0.37 16.81
CA PRO A 62 8.07 0.54 17.91
C PRO A 62 7.51 0.03 19.23
N SER A 63 8.30 0.16 20.31
CA SER A 63 7.81 -0.18 21.64
C SER A 63 6.72 0.81 22.07
N MET A 64 5.91 0.42 23.04
CA MET A 64 4.91 1.34 23.59
C MET A 64 5.57 2.56 24.23
N ASP A 65 6.77 2.41 24.81
CA ASP A 65 7.53 3.53 25.38
C ASP A 65 7.92 4.54 24.29
N ASP A 66 8.34 4.05 23.11
CA ASP A 66 8.66 4.91 21.95
C ASP A 66 7.41 5.67 21.48
N ILE A 67 6.26 5.00 21.44
CA ILE A 67 4.98 5.63 21.06
C ILE A 67 4.59 6.74 22.05
N LEU A 68 4.74 6.48 23.35
CA LEU A 68 4.42 7.46 24.40
C LEU A 68 5.35 8.67 24.36
N GLU A 69 6.64 8.46 24.08
CA GLU A 69 7.60 9.55 23.89
C GLU A 69 7.22 10.41 22.67
N LEU A 70 6.88 9.77 21.54
CA LEU A 70 6.44 10.45 20.32
C LEU A 70 5.13 11.23 20.52
N THR A 71 4.24 10.76 21.38
CA THR A 71 2.95 11.44 21.68
C THR A 71 3.05 12.40 22.86
N GLU A 72 4.26 12.69 23.36
CA GLU A 72 4.53 13.55 24.52
C GLU A 72 3.63 13.20 25.74
N THR A 73 3.28 11.93 25.88
CA THR A 73 2.32 11.47 26.89
C THR A 73 3.04 11.12 28.18
N ASP A 74 2.79 11.88 29.24
CA ASP A 74 3.35 11.61 30.57
C ASP A 74 2.62 10.44 31.23
N PRO A 75 3.26 9.27 31.44
CA PRO A 75 2.62 8.11 32.04
C PRO A 75 2.08 8.37 33.47
N GLN A 76 2.63 9.36 34.17
CA GLN A 76 2.19 9.73 35.53
C GLN A 76 0.90 10.55 35.54
N GLN A 77 0.48 11.10 34.40
CA GLN A 77 -0.73 11.93 34.27
C GLN A 77 -1.89 11.19 33.61
N MET A 78 -1.68 9.93 33.21
CA MET A 78 -2.69 9.13 32.55
C MET A 78 -3.86 8.78 33.47
N THR A 79 -5.07 8.90 32.95
CA THR A 79 -6.28 8.35 33.56
C THR A 79 -6.24 6.82 33.54
N ASN A 80 -6.97 6.16 34.46
CA ASN A 80 -7.09 4.69 34.47
C ASN A 80 -7.51 4.12 33.09
N ARG A 81 -8.36 4.85 32.36
CA ARG A 81 -8.81 4.48 31.02
C ARG A 81 -7.67 4.54 30.00
N GLU A 82 -6.90 5.63 29.98
CA GLU A 82 -5.74 5.74 29.08
C GLU A 82 -4.72 4.65 29.42
N THR A 83 -4.45 4.42 30.71
CA THR A 83 -3.58 3.34 31.18
C THR A 83 -4.07 1.98 30.69
N PHE A 84 -5.38 1.73 30.64
CA PHE A 84 -5.94 0.49 30.09
C PHE A 84 -5.56 0.28 28.63
N PHE A 85 -5.81 1.26 27.75
CA PHE A 85 -5.55 1.11 26.32
C PHE A 85 -4.06 1.03 25.99
N ILE A 86 -3.23 1.79 26.70
CA ILE A 86 -1.77 1.71 26.58
C ILE A 86 -1.26 0.35 27.08
N THR A 87 -1.75 -0.15 28.22
CA THR A 87 -1.34 -1.47 28.73
C THR A 87 -1.81 -2.60 27.82
N LEU A 88 -3.00 -2.49 27.21
CA LEU A 88 -3.49 -3.44 26.22
C LEU A 88 -2.60 -3.45 24.97
N GLY A 89 -2.23 -2.27 24.46
CA GLY A 89 -1.33 -2.13 23.33
C GLY A 89 0.08 -2.65 23.62
N ASP A 90 0.65 -2.34 24.79
CA ASP A 90 1.93 -2.87 25.24
C ASP A 90 1.91 -4.40 25.35
N THR A 91 0.82 -4.96 25.89
CA THR A 91 0.63 -6.41 25.96
C THR A 91 0.62 -7.03 24.56
N TYR A 92 -0.07 -6.40 23.60
CA TYR A 92 -0.07 -6.84 22.21
C TYR A 92 1.34 -6.78 21.59
N PHE A 93 2.06 -5.66 21.73
CA PHE A 93 3.41 -5.51 21.16
C PHE A 93 4.42 -6.49 21.75
N LYS A 94 4.30 -6.83 23.04
CA LYS A 94 5.10 -7.89 23.67
C LYS A 94 4.73 -9.28 23.18
N ALA A 95 3.44 -9.51 22.92
CA ALA A 95 2.94 -10.79 22.47
C ALA A 95 3.35 -11.13 21.03
N ILE A 96 3.37 -10.15 20.11
CA ILE A 96 3.76 -10.38 18.71
C ILE A 96 5.25 -10.70 18.52
N GLN A 97 6.08 -10.61 19.57
CA GLN A 97 7.51 -10.95 19.50
C GLN A 97 7.77 -12.45 19.30
N SER A 98 6.79 -13.32 19.57
CA SER A 98 6.88 -14.76 19.29
C SER A 98 5.49 -15.40 19.24
N GLY A 99 5.32 -16.47 18.46
CA GLY A 99 4.04 -17.19 18.46
C GLY A 99 3.70 -17.83 19.81
N GLU A 100 4.69 -18.24 20.61
CA GLU A 100 4.44 -18.72 21.98
C GLU A 100 3.81 -17.62 22.85
N ALA A 101 4.39 -16.42 22.87
CA ALA A 101 3.86 -15.30 23.64
C ALA A 101 2.48 -14.87 23.13
N TYR A 102 2.28 -14.85 21.81
CA TYR A 102 0.98 -14.51 21.21
C TYR A 102 -0.11 -15.52 21.56
N LYS A 103 0.19 -16.83 21.46
CA LYS A 103 -0.75 -17.90 21.87
C LYS A 103 -1.05 -17.82 23.37
N ALA A 104 -0.05 -17.57 24.21
CA ALA A 104 -0.24 -17.44 25.65
C ALA A 104 -1.10 -16.21 26.03
N ALA A 105 -0.94 -15.08 25.33
CA ALA A 105 -1.67 -13.86 25.63
C ALA A 105 -3.09 -13.86 25.06
N PHE A 106 -3.28 -14.29 23.81
CA PHE A 106 -4.55 -14.15 23.11
C PHE A 106 -5.26 -15.47 22.83
N GLY A 107 -4.72 -16.59 23.31
CA GLY A 107 -5.30 -17.91 23.09
C GLY A 107 -5.38 -18.29 21.62
N ALA A 108 -4.48 -17.78 20.79
CA ALA A 108 -4.52 -17.99 19.35
C ALA A 108 -4.24 -19.46 18.96
N PRO A 109 -4.79 -19.95 17.84
CA PRO A 109 -4.38 -21.22 17.22
C PRO A 109 -2.98 -21.11 16.58
N ASP A 110 -2.43 -22.24 16.12
CA ASP A 110 -1.16 -22.28 15.36
C ASP A 110 -1.29 -21.62 13.97
N THR A 111 -2.49 -21.64 13.39
CA THR A 111 -2.81 -20.96 12.12
C THR A 111 -3.88 -19.91 12.34
N LEU A 112 -3.62 -18.66 11.97
CA LEU A 112 -4.52 -17.53 12.16
C LEU A 112 -5.33 -17.25 10.89
N THR A 113 -6.65 -17.13 11.03
CA THR A 113 -7.51 -16.47 10.06
C THR A 113 -8.00 -15.15 10.64
N SER A 114 -7.90 -14.07 9.88
CA SER A 114 -8.36 -12.75 10.30
C SER A 114 -9.21 -12.06 9.23
N TYR A 115 -10.11 -11.21 9.70
CA TYR A 115 -11.00 -10.42 8.86
C TYR A 115 -11.09 -9.01 9.44
N VAL A 116 -10.99 -8.01 8.57
CA VAL A 116 -11.18 -6.60 8.93
C VAL A 116 -12.17 -5.99 7.95
N TYR A 117 -13.25 -5.42 8.46
CA TYR A 117 -14.27 -4.82 7.60
C TYR A 117 -15.02 -3.71 8.31
N LEU A 118 -15.75 -2.89 7.54
CA LEU A 118 -16.62 -1.86 8.08
C LEU A 118 -18.07 -2.30 8.11
N VAL A 119 -18.75 -2.07 9.23
CA VAL A 119 -20.22 -2.11 9.34
C VAL A 119 -20.70 -0.69 9.62
N GLY A 120 -21.10 0.00 8.55
CA GLY A 120 -21.26 1.46 8.59
C GLY A 120 -19.91 2.14 8.86
N LEU A 121 -19.81 2.89 9.96
CA LEU A 121 -18.55 3.47 10.45
C LEU A 121 -17.76 2.57 11.41
N ALA A 122 -18.35 1.49 11.92
CA ALA A 122 -17.67 0.68 12.92
C ALA A 122 -16.66 -0.27 12.25
N PRO A 123 -15.36 -0.21 12.61
CA PRO A 123 -14.43 -1.26 12.22
C PRO A 123 -14.75 -2.53 13.01
N VAL A 124 -14.71 -3.66 12.32
CA VAL A 124 -14.90 -4.99 12.89
C VAL A 124 -13.67 -5.80 12.59
N PHE A 125 -12.97 -6.20 13.63
CA PHE A 125 -11.86 -7.13 13.56
C PHE A 125 -12.34 -8.48 14.08
N LYS A 126 -12.18 -9.52 13.27
CA LYS A 126 -12.44 -10.91 13.67
C LYS A 126 -11.21 -11.75 13.49
N PHE A 127 -10.91 -12.59 14.47
CA PHE A 127 -9.81 -13.54 14.40
C PHE A 127 -10.08 -14.77 15.26
N ASP A 128 -9.44 -15.88 14.91
CA ASP A 128 -9.61 -17.15 15.58
C ASP A 128 -9.02 -17.15 16.99
N VAL A 129 -9.73 -17.76 17.95
CA VAL A 129 -9.31 -17.99 19.33
C VAL A 129 -9.56 -19.46 19.68
N ALA A 130 -8.48 -20.17 20.00
CA ALA A 130 -8.50 -21.56 20.42
C ALA A 130 -8.63 -21.72 21.95
N ASP A 131 -8.05 -20.80 22.72
CA ASP A 131 -8.13 -20.75 24.20
C ASP A 131 -8.78 -19.44 24.66
N GLU A 132 -10.11 -19.47 24.80
CA GLU A 132 -10.90 -18.33 25.28
C GLU A 132 -10.53 -17.93 26.72
N GLN A 133 -10.06 -18.86 27.55
CA GLN A 133 -9.66 -18.55 28.92
C GLN A 133 -8.39 -17.71 28.94
N ALA A 134 -7.39 -18.05 28.11
CA ALA A 134 -6.17 -17.27 27.95
C ALA A 134 -6.49 -15.85 27.43
N PHE A 135 -7.35 -15.75 26.41
CA PHE A 135 -7.79 -14.47 25.86
C PHE A 135 -8.39 -13.57 26.94
N TRP A 136 -9.37 -14.06 27.72
CA TRP A 136 -9.99 -13.27 28.78
C TRP A 136 -9.09 -12.99 29.96
N ALA A 137 -8.15 -13.89 30.30
CA ALA A 137 -7.18 -13.67 31.36
C ALA A 137 -6.28 -12.45 31.07
N THR A 138 -5.94 -12.22 29.80
CA THR A 138 -5.22 -11.01 29.38
C THR A 138 -6.03 -9.75 29.65
N PHE A 139 -7.31 -9.71 29.25
CA PHE A 139 -8.17 -8.57 29.56
C PHE A 139 -8.35 -8.38 31.08
N ASP A 140 -8.55 -9.45 31.85
CA ASP A 140 -8.67 -9.38 33.31
C ASP A 140 -7.41 -8.80 33.97
N LYS A 141 -6.24 -9.15 33.44
CA LYS A 141 -4.95 -8.61 33.86
C LYS A 141 -4.85 -7.12 33.54
N VAL A 142 -5.09 -6.72 32.30
CA VAL A 142 -5.05 -5.31 31.88
C VAL A 142 -6.04 -4.47 32.70
N GLU A 143 -7.24 -4.98 32.94
CA GLU A 143 -8.25 -4.33 33.80
C GLU A 143 -7.83 -4.18 35.26
N THR A 144 -6.99 -5.08 35.75
CA THR A 144 -6.46 -5.03 37.12
C THR A 144 -5.30 -4.06 37.22
N ASP A 145 -4.38 -4.11 36.25
CA ASP A 145 -3.20 -3.26 36.19
C ASP A 145 -3.57 -1.78 35.98
N SER A 146 -4.62 -1.51 35.19
CA SER A 146 -5.10 -0.15 34.91
C SER A 146 -6.14 0.38 35.89
N ASN A 147 -6.72 -0.48 36.74
CA ASN A 147 -7.89 -0.14 37.58
C ASN A 147 -9.07 0.45 36.77
N PHE A 148 -9.26 -0.03 35.54
CA PHE A 148 -10.39 0.29 34.68
C PHE A 148 -11.12 -1.01 34.32
N LYS A 149 -12.42 -1.09 34.60
CA LYS A 149 -13.21 -2.33 34.47
C LYS A 149 -14.20 -2.24 33.33
N HIS A 150 -14.41 -3.38 32.68
CA HIS A 150 -15.47 -3.50 31.68
C HIS A 150 -16.86 -3.46 32.32
N VAL A 151 -17.86 -3.13 31.49
CA VAL A 151 -19.26 -3.44 31.75
C VAL A 151 -19.62 -4.71 30.98
N ALA A 152 -19.99 -5.77 31.70
CA ALA A 152 -20.48 -7.00 31.08
C ALA A 152 -21.88 -6.78 30.51
N LYS A 153 -22.04 -7.02 29.20
CA LYS A 153 -23.29 -6.85 28.47
C LYS A 153 -23.60 -8.08 27.63
N LYS A 154 -24.80 -8.10 27.05
CA LYS A 154 -25.27 -9.18 26.18
C LYS A 154 -26.13 -8.63 25.05
N VAL A 155 -25.97 -9.19 23.86
CA VAL A 155 -26.87 -8.94 22.73
C VAL A 155 -27.22 -10.29 22.09
N GLY A 156 -28.52 -10.61 22.06
CA GLY A 156 -28.97 -11.96 21.73
C GLY A 156 -28.44 -13.00 22.73
N ASP A 157 -27.75 -14.00 22.24
CA ASP A 157 -27.05 -15.02 23.02
C ASP A 157 -25.56 -14.71 23.27
N VAL A 158 -24.99 -13.69 22.60
CA VAL A 158 -23.58 -13.31 22.69
C VAL A 158 -23.34 -12.37 23.89
N ALA A 159 -22.49 -12.82 24.81
CA ALA A 159 -21.96 -11.98 25.88
C ALA A 159 -20.73 -11.20 25.38
N TYR A 160 -20.59 -9.95 25.84
CA TYR A 160 -19.46 -9.11 25.44
C TYR A 160 -19.03 -8.17 26.59
N ARG A 161 -17.77 -7.75 26.54
CA ARG A 161 -17.19 -6.72 27.40
C ARG A 161 -17.24 -5.38 26.69
N SER A 162 -17.69 -4.36 27.42
CA SER A 162 -17.83 -3.00 26.92
C SER A 162 -16.95 -2.07 27.75
N TYR A 163 -16.14 -1.25 27.10
CA TYR A 163 -15.26 -0.26 27.72
C TYR A 163 -15.62 1.12 27.19
N SER A 164 -16.01 2.05 28.08
CA SER A 164 -16.31 3.43 27.66
C SER A 164 -15.05 4.12 27.15
N LEU A 165 -15.13 4.74 25.97
CA LEU A 165 -14.06 5.58 25.44
C LEU A 165 -14.18 7.04 25.90
N ALA A 166 -15.35 7.47 26.38
CA ALA A 166 -15.56 8.83 26.85
C ALA A 166 -15.39 8.98 28.36
N GLU A 167 -15.13 10.22 28.78
CA GLU A 167 -14.99 10.63 30.19
C GLU A 167 -16.32 10.45 30.94
N GLU A 168 -16.27 10.34 32.27
CA GLU A 168 -17.46 10.19 33.13
C GLU A 168 -18.50 11.34 32.97
N ASN A 169 -18.11 12.46 32.34
CA ASN A 169 -18.95 13.62 32.07
C ASN A 169 -20.00 13.39 30.96
N ASN A 170 -20.01 12.21 30.33
CA ASN A 170 -21.16 11.66 29.60
C ASN A 170 -21.58 12.34 28.28
N GLU A 171 -20.65 13.02 27.59
CA GLU A 171 -20.95 13.69 26.31
C GLU A 171 -20.91 12.73 25.10
N THR A 172 -20.02 11.74 25.07
CA THR A 172 -19.93 10.76 23.97
C THR A 172 -20.16 9.33 24.48
N LYS A 173 -21.08 8.56 23.88
CA LYS A 173 -21.37 7.18 24.34
C LYS A 173 -20.65 6.10 23.53
N LEU A 174 -19.44 6.41 23.06
CA LEU A 174 -18.64 5.48 22.26
C LEU A 174 -18.02 4.41 23.15
N GLU A 175 -18.18 3.15 22.76
CA GLU A 175 -17.75 1.98 23.51
C GLU A 175 -16.83 1.12 22.65
N PHE A 176 -15.70 0.72 23.23
CA PHE A 176 -14.87 -0.36 22.71
C PHE A 176 -15.47 -1.69 23.15
N VAL A 177 -15.79 -2.54 22.18
CA VAL A 177 -16.50 -3.79 22.40
C VAL A 177 -15.63 -4.98 22.04
N VAL A 178 -15.54 -5.94 22.97
CA VAL A 178 -14.83 -7.20 22.79
C VAL A 178 -15.77 -8.36 23.10
N ALA A 179 -15.88 -9.32 22.19
CA ALA A 179 -16.65 -10.54 22.38
C ALA A 179 -15.87 -11.75 21.87
N VAL A 180 -16.12 -12.92 22.46
CA VAL A 180 -15.71 -14.20 21.89
C VAL A 180 -16.96 -15.03 21.70
N HIS A 181 -17.16 -15.53 20.48
CA HIS A 181 -18.31 -16.38 20.17
C HIS A 181 -17.90 -17.44 19.17
N GLN A 182 -18.16 -18.72 19.50
CA GLN A 182 -17.85 -19.87 18.64
C GLN A 182 -16.38 -19.93 18.19
N GLY A 183 -15.45 -19.59 19.08
CA GLY A 183 -14.01 -19.61 18.78
C GLY A 183 -13.53 -18.42 17.93
N ILE A 184 -14.35 -17.38 17.77
CA ILE A 184 -13.98 -16.17 17.04
C ILE A 184 -14.04 -14.99 18.01
N ALA A 185 -12.92 -14.30 18.21
CA ALA A 185 -12.89 -13.01 18.85
C ALA A 185 -13.41 -11.94 17.87
N THR A 186 -14.24 -11.04 18.35
CA THR A 186 -14.69 -9.86 17.62
C THR A 186 -14.37 -8.61 18.43
N ILE A 187 -13.62 -7.69 17.83
CA ILE A 187 -13.35 -6.36 18.37
C ILE A 187 -14.02 -5.32 17.47
N THR A 188 -14.78 -4.41 18.06
CA THR A 188 -15.47 -3.36 17.31
C THR A 188 -15.74 -2.12 18.17
N LEU A 189 -16.34 -1.10 17.55
CA LEU A 189 -16.84 0.09 18.21
C LEU A 189 -18.36 0.16 18.08
N ASP A 190 -19.03 0.58 19.13
CA ASP A 190 -20.46 0.87 19.12
C ASP A 190 -20.74 2.17 19.87
N SER A 191 -21.90 2.78 19.60
CA SER A 191 -22.41 3.87 20.41
C SER A 191 -23.90 3.71 20.65
N ALA A 192 -24.31 3.88 21.90
CA ALA A 192 -25.72 3.90 22.27
C ALA A 192 -26.50 5.01 21.51
N ASP A 193 -25.83 6.05 21.04
CA ASP A 193 -26.46 7.13 20.27
C ASP A 193 -26.86 6.70 18.84
N PHE A 194 -26.32 5.59 18.32
CA PHE A 194 -26.78 5.02 17.05
C PHE A 194 -28.14 4.31 17.18
N GLY A 195 -28.57 3.93 18.38
CA GLY A 195 -29.89 3.35 18.63
C GLY A 195 -30.20 2.18 17.68
N ALA A 196 -31.26 2.32 16.87
CA ALA A 196 -31.70 1.27 15.93
C ALA A 196 -30.72 1.03 14.77
N THR A 197 -29.80 1.95 14.50
CA THR A 197 -28.74 1.76 13.49
C THR A 197 -27.44 1.25 14.09
N SER A 198 -27.41 0.87 15.38
CA SER A 198 -26.19 0.28 15.97
C SER A 198 -25.71 -0.92 15.12
N PRO A 199 -24.42 -0.97 14.75
CA PRO A 199 -23.85 -2.05 13.96
C PRO A 199 -23.66 -3.34 14.79
N LEU A 200 -23.82 -3.27 16.11
CA LEU A 200 -23.32 -4.27 17.04
C LEU A 200 -23.86 -5.68 16.80
N LYS A 201 -25.16 -5.82 16.49
CA LYS A 201 -25.75 -7.15 16.22
C LYS A 201 -25.14 -7.83 15.01
N VAL A 202 -24.89 -7.05 13.95
CA VAL A 202 -24.27 -7.55 12.72
C VAL A 202 -22.78 -7.81 12.94
N ALA A 203 -22.07 -6.89 13.61
CA ALA A 203 -20.66 -7.06 13.93
C ALA A 203 -20.40 -8.33 14.76
N LEU A 204 -21.21 -8.60 15.78
CA LEU A 204 -21.08 -9.80 16.62
C LEU A 204 -21.69 -11.08 15.99
N GLY A 205 -22.23 -11.02 14.78
CA GLY A 205 -22.81 -12.18 14.08
C GLY A 205 -24.14 -12.69 14.67
N VAL A 206 -24.81 -11.89 15.50
CA VAL A 206 -26.12 -12.19 16.09
C VAL A 206 -27.23 -12.04 15.06
N GLU A 207 -27.08 -11.07 14.15
CA GLU A 207 -28.00 -10.80 13.05
C GLU A 207 -27.25 -10.89 11.73
N ALA A 208 -27.79 -11.66 10.78
CA ALA A 208 -27.22 -11.74 9.44
C ALA A 208 -27.46 -10.42 8.68
N PRO A 209 -26.51 -9.96 7.87
CA PRO A 209 -26.75 -8.82 6.98
C PRO A 209 -27.87 -9.15 5.98
N VAL A 210 -28.54 -8.12 5.45
CA VAL A 210 -29.58 -8.27 4.42
C VAL A 210 -29.04 -9.03 3.20
N GLN A 211 -27.80 -8.72 2.83
CA GLN A 211 -27.03 -9.45 1.85
C GLN A 211 -25.56 -9.45 2.30
N SER A 212 -24.92 -10.62 2.30
CA SER A 212 -23.52 -10.76 2.69
C SER A 212 -22.56 -10.71 1.50
N VAL A 213 -21.28 -10.49 1.78
CA VAL A 213 -20.18 -10.62 0.80
C VAL A 213 -20.15 -12.01 0.18
N ALA A 214 -20.36 -13.06 0.98
CA ALA A 214 -20.46 -14.44 0.49
C ALA A 214 -21.66 -14.65 -0.44
N GLN A 215 -22.85 -14.19 -0.06
CA GLN A 215 -24.08 -14.31 -0.87
C GLN A 215 -23.99 -13.52 -2.18
N ALA A 216 -23.33 -12.36 -2.17
CA ALA A 216 -23.08 -11.54 -3.34
C ALA A 216 -21.99 -12.13 -4.26
N ASP A 217 -21.24 -13.12 -3.79
CA ASP A 217 -20.10 -13.72 -4.48
C ASP A 217 -19.01 -12.67 -4.82
N THR A 218 -18.89 -11.64 -3.97
CA THR A 218 -18.08 -10.44 -4.27
C THR A 218 -16.61 -10.79 -4.44
N ILE A 219 -16.05 -11.59 -3.54
CA ILE A 219 -14.63 -11.97 -3.55
C ILE A 219 -14.29 -12.82 -4.78
N ASN A 220 -15.12 -13.82 -5.10
CA ASN A 220 -14.85 -14.68 -6.26
C ASN A 220 -14.96 -13.92 -7.57
N LYS A 221 -15.94 -13.02 -7.71
CA LYS A 221 -16.05 -12.14 -8.89
C LYS A 221 -14.85 -11.21 -9.02
N MET A 222 -14.35 -10.68 -7.91
CA MET A 222 -13.15 -9.84 -7.88
C MET A 222 -11.91 -10.62 -8.35
N LEU A 223 -11.66 -11.80 -7.77
CA LEU A 223 -10.53 -12.67 -8.16
C LEU A 223 -10.64 -13.20 -9.59
N ALA A 224 -11.87 -13.39 -10.10
CA ALA A 224 -12.10 -13.74 -11.49
C ALA A 224 -11.85 -12.57 -12.46
N ALA A 225 -12.13 -11.34 -12.01
CA ALA A 225 -11.86 -10.12 -12.79
C ALA A 225 -10.38 -9.75 -12.82
N HIS A 226 -9.66 -10.06 -11.73
CA HIS A 226 -8.26 -9.70 -11.49
C HIS A 226 -7.47 -10.94 -11.03
N PRO A 227 -7.18 -11.88 -11.95
CA PRO A 227 -6.48 -13.13 -11.63
C PRO A 227 -5.03 -12.93 -11.17
N GLU A 228 -4.46 -11.76 -11.41
CA GLU A 228 -3.13 -11.33 -10.98
C GLU A 228 -3.01 -11.14 -9.45
N LEU A 229 -4.12 -10.84 -8.76
CA LEU A 229 -4.10 -10.62 -7.32
C LEU A 229 -3.67 -11.88 -6.56
N GLY A 230 -2.78 -11.69 -5.59
CA GLY A 230 -2.51 -12.66 -4.53
C GLY A 230 -3.78 -13.13 -3.83
N LYS A 231 -3.81 -14.41 -3.42
CA LYS A 231 -5.04 -15.10 -3.00
C LYS A 231 -5.05 -15.52 -1.54
N ASP A 232 -3.96 -15.35 -0.82
CA ASP A 232 -3.90 -15.73 0.59
C ASP A 232 -4.70 -14.76 1.45
N SER A 233 -4.55 -13.47 1.18
CA SER A 233 -5.37 -12.39 1.74
C SER A 233 -5.89 -11.53 0.61
N VAL A 234 -7.14 -11.11 0.69
CA VAL A 234 -7.76 -10.28 -0.34
C VAL A 234 -8.63 -9.20 0.28
N GLY A 235 -8.83 -8.11 -0.43
CA GLY A 235 -9.73 -7.08 0.05
C GLY A 235 -10.05 -6.01 -0.97
N TYR A 236 -10.90 -5.09 -0.54
CA TYR A 236 -11.30 -3.96 -1.34
C TYR A 236 -11.71 -2.75 -0.49
N LEU A 237 -11.51 -1.57 -1.06
CA LEU A 237 -12.15 -0.31 -0.71
C LEU A 237 -13.22 -0.02 -1.76
N ASP A 238 -14.49 0.05 -1.36
CA ASP A 238 -15.60 0.32 -2.28
C ASP A 238 -15.91 1.81 -2.33
N HIS A 239 -15.40 2.48 -3.37
CA HIS A 239 -15.55 3.93 -3.55
C HIS A 239 -17.02 4.33 -3.75
N GLN A 240 -17.87 3.43 -4.25
CA GLN A 240 -19.30 3.71 -4.41
C GLN A 240 -20.02 3.71 -3.05
N GLN A 241 -19.61 2.83 -2.13
CA GLN A 241 -20.12 2.84 -0.76
C GLN A 241 -19.64 4.07 0.02
N PHE A 242 -18.39 4.49 -0.16
CA PHE A 242 -17.90 5.76 0.39
C PHE A 242 -18.62 6.97 -0.21
N ALA A 243 -18.77 7.04 -1.54
CA ALA A 243 -19.51 8.11 -2.21
C ALA A 243 -20.95 8.20 -1.67
N THR A 244 -21.63 7.06 -1.55
CA THR A 244 -22.97 6.99 -0.95
C THR A 244 -22.95 7.45 0.51
N GLY A 245 -21.97 6.99 1.29
CA GLY A 245 -21.77 7.34 2.70
C GLY A 245 -21.62 8.83 2.96
N PHE A 246 -20.83 9.53 2.14
CA PHE A 246 -20.52 10.94 2.34
C PHE A 246 -21.54 11.90 1.70
N THR A 247 -22.20 11.49 0.62
CA THR A 247 -23.10 12.37 -0.16
C THR A 247 -24.58 12.18 0.17
N THR A 248 -24.92 11.19 1.00
CA THR A 248 -26.30 10.95 1.44
C THR A 248 -26.39 10.96 2.96
N THR A 249 -27.61 10.97 3.50
CA THR A 249 -27.88 10.86 4.94
C THR A 249 -28.41 9.48 5.34
N ASP A 250 -28.90 8.69 4.38
CA ASP A 250 -29.58 7.42 4.64
C ASP A 250 -29.31 6.32 3.58
N GLY A 251 -28.45 6.58 2.59
CA GLY A 251 -28.24 5.69 1.44
C GLY A 251 -27.59 4.35 1.78
N ASN A 252 -26.79 4.30 2.84
CA ASN A 252 -26.26 3.08 3.45
C ASN A 252 -26.04 3.29 4.96
N LEU A 253 -25.57 2.27 5.68
CA LEU A 253 -25.36 2.38 7.13
C LEU A 253 -24.28 3.42 7.48
N LEU A 254 -23.25 3.55 6.64
CA LEU A 254 -22.20 4.56 6.77
C LEU A 254 -22.80 5.98 6.75
N ALA A 255 -23.67 6.29 5.79
CA ALA A 255 -24.38 7.57 5.70
C ALA A 255 -25.21 7.87 6.95
N LYS A 256 -25.92 6.86 7.48
CA LYS A 256 -26.74 7.01 8.69
C LYS A 256 -25.88 7.33 9.92
N HIS A 257 -24.73 6.67 10.08
CA HIS A 257 -23.83 6.96 11.19
C HIS A 257 -23.22 8.35 11.08
N ILE A 258 -22.76 8.75 9.88
CA ILE A 258 -22.23 10.08 9.62
C ILE A 258 -23.28 11.16 9.93
N ALA A 259 -24.50 10.99 9.43
CA ALA A 259 -25.61 11.91 9.69
C ALA A 259 -25.91 12.01 11.19
N LYS A 260 -25.88 10.88 11.92
CA LYS A 260 -26.08 10.88 13.37
C LYS A 260 -24.97 11.61 14.11
N ILE A 261 -23.71 11.40 13.74
CA ILE A 261 -22.57 12.12 14.33
C ILE A 261 -22.72 13.63 14.09
N SER A 262 -23.10 14.05 12.88
CA SER A 262 -23.35 15.46 12.58
C SER A 262 -24.50 16.05 13.42
N GLU A 263 -25.56 15.28 13.66
CA GLU A 263 -26.66 15.68 14.55
C GLU A 263 -26.17 15.88 15.99
N LEU A 264 -25.35 14.96 16.51
CA LEU A 264 -24.79 15.04 17.86
C LEU A 264 -23.87 16.25 18.03
N ILE A 265 -22.94 16.46 17.10
CA ILE A 265 -22.03 17.61 17.12
C ILE A 265 -22.81 18.92 17.10
N LYS A 266 -23.87 19.01 16.28
CA LYS A 266 -24.72 20.20 16.21
C LYS A 266 -25.55 20.42 17.47
N ALA A 267 -25.94 19.35 18.17
CA ALA A 267 -26.64 19.45 19.44
C ALA A 267 -25.75 20.03 20.55
N GLU A 268 -24.47 19.65 20.58
CA GLU A 268 -23.48 20.17 21.52
C GLU A 268 -23.02 21.59 21.17
N ASN A 269 -22.78 21.84 19.88
CA ASN A 269 -22.39 23.15 19.37
C ASN A 269 -23.33 23.57 18.23
N PRO A 270 -24.38 24.36 18.50
CA PRO A 270 -25.33 24.82 17.50
C PRO A 270 -24.72 25.66 16.36
N SER A 271 -23.52 26.20 16.55
CA SER A 271 -22.77 26.93 15.52
C SER A 271 -21.94 26.03 14.61
N SER A 272 -21.83 24.74 14.93
CA SER A 272 -21.11 23.78 14.11
C SER A 272 -21.87 23.49 12.83
N GLU A 273 -21.20 23.68 11.70
CA GLU A 273 -21.71 23.30 10.39
C GLU A 273 -21.26 21.88 10.06
N ASN A 274 -22.16 21.07 9.49
CA ASN A 274 -21.77 19.76 8.98
C ASN A 274 -20.82 19.96 7.77
N PRO A 275 -19.56 19.52 7.83
CA PRO A 275 -18.59 19.72 6.76
C PRO A 275 -19.01 19.04 5.44
N LEU A 276 -19.92 18.07 5.50
CA LEU A 276 -20.43 17.36 4.33
C LEU A 276 -21.62 18.05 3.66
N THR A 277 -22.16 19.14 4.24
CA THR A 277 -23.33 19.84 3.66
C THR A 277 -23.09 20.25 2.21
N ALA A 278 -21.86 20.66 1.87
CA ALA A 278 -21.49 21.05 0.52
C ALA A 278 -21.56 19.91 -0.50
N VAL A 279 -21.38 18.65 -0.07
CA VAL A 279 -21.38 17.46 -0.93
C VAL A 279 -22.68 16.63 -0.84
N GLN A 280 -23.60 17.01 0.04
CA GLN A 280 -24.90 16.33 0.24
C GLN A 280 -26.05 16.94 -0.59
N THR A 281 -25.74 17.79 -1.57
CA THR A 281 -26.75 18.26 -2.54
C THR A 281 -27.09 17.15 -3.54
N GLU A 282 -28.30 17.17 -4.11
CA GLU A 282 -28.72 16.15 -5.10
C GLU A 282 -27.81 16.12 -6.34
N GLN A 283 -27.28 17.29 -6.74
CA GLN A 283 -26.30 17.41 -7.81
C GLN A 283 -24.99 16.70 -7.42
N CYS A 284 -24.45 16.97 -6.23
CA CYS A 284 -23.23 16.32 -5.75
C CYS A 284 -23.38 14.82 -5.59
N LYS A 285 -24.50 14.35 -5.03
CA LYS A 285 -24.81 12.92 -4.93
C LYS A 285 -24.74 12.24 -6.30
N THR A 286 -25.39 12.81 -7.31
CA THR A 286 -25.42 12.24 -8.66
C THR A 286 -24.05 12.27 -9.32
N GLU A 287 -23.36 13.40 -9.25
CA GLU A 287 -22.09 13.63 -9.94
C GLU A 287 -20.94 12.84 -9.30
N ILE A 288 -20.85 12.81 -7.97
CA ILE A 288 -19.85 12.01 -7.24
C ILE A 288 -20.12 10.52 -7.41
N ALA A 289 -21.38 10.08 -7.41
CA ALA A 289 -21.72 8.69 -7.73
C ALA A 289 -21.30 8.30 -9.16
N GLY A 290 -21.43 9.23 -10.12
CA GLY A 290 -20.92 9.03 -11.49
C GLY A 290 -19.40 8.86 -11.54
N ILE A 291 -18.66 9.65 -10.75
CA ILE A 291 -17.19 9.50 -10.62
C ILE A 291 -16.85 8.14 -9.99
N ALA A 292 -17.50 7.79 -8.87
CA ALA A 292 -17.29 6.50 -8.22
C ALA A 292 -17.69 5.32 -9.11
N ALA A 293 -18.69 5.45 -9.99
CA ALA A 293 -19.03 4.39 -10.94
C ALA A 293 -17.93 4.14 -11.99
N ASN A 294 -17.17 5.19 -12.34
CA ASN A 294 -15.99 5.10 -13.20
C ASN A 294 -14.76 4.58 -12.47
N TRP A 295 -14.65 4.78 -11.15
CA TRP A 295 -13.55 4.30 -10.30
C TRP A 295 -14.12 3.49 -9.14
N PRO A 296 -14.69 2.30 -9.40
CA PRO A 296 -15.60 1.63 -8.46
C PRO A 296 -14.93 1.16 -7.17
N ARG A 297 -13.71 0.62 -7.26
CA ARG A 297 -13.00 0.07 -6.10
C ARG A 297 -11.50 0.25 -6.24
N THR A 298 -10.83 0.23 -5.09
CA THR A 298 -9.44 -0.21 -5.00
C THR A 298 -9.47 -1.63 -4.47
N VAL A 299 -8.94 -2.60 -5.21
CA VAL A 299 -8.86 -4.00 -4.81
C VAL A 299 -7.41 -4.33 -4.48
N PHE A 300 -7.20 -5.24 -3.54
CA PHE A 300 -5.87 -5.68 -3.17
C PHE A 300 -5.83 -7.18 -2.88
N GLY A 301 -4.67 -7.78 -3.13
CA GLY A 301 -4.38 -9.18 -2.90
C GLY A 301 -2.97 -9.34 -2.35
N ALA A 302 -2.76 -10.36 -1.54
CA ALA A 302 -1.47 -10.69 -0.99
C ALA A 302 -1.19 -12.19 -1.08
N THR A 303 0.07 -12.54 -1.29
CA THR A 303 0.59 -13.90 -1.22
C THR A 303 1.73 -13.93 -0.21
N VAL A 304 1.71 -14.90 0.70
CA VAL A 304 2.79 -15.08 1.69
C VAL A 304 3.75 -16.16 1.19
N ASN A 305 5.01 -15.76 0.98
CA ASN A 305 6.07 -16.61 0.45
C ASN A 305 6.69 -17.50 1.54
N GLU A 306 7.38 -18.57 1.14
CA GLU A 306 8.00 -19.53 2.08
C GLU A 306 9.08 -18.90 2.96
N ASN A 307 9.78 -17.90 2.45
CA ASN A 307 10.82 -17.12 3.13
C ASN A 307 10.25 -16.01 4.05
N MET A 308 8.95 -16.04 4.34
CA MET A 308 8.27 -15.05 5.19
C MET A 308 8.28 -13.64 4.58
N THR A 309 8.41 -13.51 3.26
CA THR A 309 8.10 -12.28 2.54
C THR A 309 6.66 -12.33 2.01
N MET A 310 6.17 -11.18 1.57
CA MET A 310 4.87 -11.01 0.95
C MET A 310 5.03 -10.34 -0.41
N ASP A 311 4.23 -10.82 -1.35
CA ASP A 311 3.91 -10.06 -2.57
C ASP A 311 2.50 -9.45 -2.42
N MET A 312 2.40 -8.14 -2.60
CA MET A 312 1.14 -7.38 -2.59
C MET A 312 0.83 -6.83 -3.98
N ASP A 313 -0.42 -6.99 -4.37
CA ASP A 313 -0.99 -6.42 -5.57
C ASP A 313 -2.10 -5.44 -5.17
N ILE A 314 -2.06 -4.22 -5.69
CA ILE A 314 -3.10 -3.22 -5.51
C ILE A 314 -3.54 -2.72 -6.89
N LEU A 315 -4.84 -2.75 -7.14
CA LEU A 315 -5.43 -2.25 -8.38
C LEU A 315 -6.52 -1.24 -8.07
N VAL A 316 -6.33 0.01 -8.53
CA VAL A 316 -7.41 1.01 -8.56
C VAL A 316 -8.22 0.79 -9.82
N GLU A 317 -9.38 0.15 -9.69
CA GLU A 317 -10.26 -0.18 -10.81
C GLU A 317 -10.70 1.10 -11.54
N SER A 318 -10.71 1.05 -12.87
CA SER A 318 -11.25 2.13 -13.70
C SER A 318 -12.03 1.59 -14.89
N LYS A 319 -13.16 2.24 -15.17
CA LYS A 319 -13.95 2.07 -16.40
C LYS A 319 -13.75 3.22 -17.37
N ASN A 320 -12.93 4.21 -17.01
CA ASN A 320 -12.65 5.35 -17.88
C ASN A 320 -11.57 4.98 -18.91
N SER A 321 -12.03 4.41 -20.03
CA SER A 321 -11.15 4.02 -21.15
C SER A 321 -10.34 5.19 -21.72
N VAL A 322 -10.86 6.43 -21.70
CA VAL A 322 -10.12 7.60 -22.22
C VAL A 322 -8.88 7.86 -21.39
N ILE A 323 -9.03 7.87 -20.06
CA ILE A 323 -7.90 8.06 -19.13
C ILE A 323 -6.95 6.86 -19.19
N LEU A 324 -7.47 5.62 -19.16
CA LEU A 324 -6.62 4.42 -19.22
C LEU A 324 -5.84 4.33 -20.53
N ASP A 325 -6.47 4.60 -21.68
CA ASP A 325 -5.79 4.58 -22.98
C ASP A 325 -4.74 5.69 -23.08
N ALA A 326 -5.03 6.89 -22.55
CA ALA A 326 -4.06 7.97 -22.47
C ALA A 326 -2.85 7.57 -21.61
N LEU A 327 -3.06 7.04 -20.41
CA LEU A 327 -1.99 6.61 -19.51
C LEU A 327 -1.21 5.40 -20.07
N LYS A 328 -1.87 4.43 -20.69
CA LYS A 328 -1.18 3.33 -21.39
C LYS A 328 -0.32 3.83 -22.54
N SER A 329 -0.77 4.87 -23.25
CA SER A 329 -0.03 5.41 -24.40
C SER A 329 1.29 6.07 -24.01
N ILE A 330 1.43 6.53 -22.75
CA ILE A 330 2.68 7.14 -22.26
C ILE A 330 3.65 6.11 -21.68
N ARG A 331 3.27 4.83 -21.58
CA ARG A 331 4.18 3.77 -21.13
C ARG A 331 5.45 3.77 -21.97
N GLY A 332 6.59 3.83 -21.29
CA GLY A 332 7.89 3.88 -21.91
C GLY A 332 8.72 2.63 -21.64
N PHE A 333 10.03 2.77 -21.83
CA PHE A 333 10.99 1.69 -21.64
C PHE A 333 11.69 1.81 -20.29
N ILE A 334 11.66 0.73 -19.54
CA ILE A 334 12.45 0.49 -18.33
C ILE A 334 13.41 -0.66 -18.65
N PRO A 335 14.73 -0.48 -18.51
CA PRO A 335 15.69 -1.57 -18.76
C PRO A 335 15.30 -2.86 -18.03
N ALA A 336 15.43 -4.00 -18.69
CA ALA A 336 15.27 -5.30 -18.05
C ALA A 336 16.28 -5.41 -16.91
N LEU A 337 15.76 -5.46 -15.69
CA LEU A 337 16.51 -5.42 -14.44
C LEU A 337 17.02 -6.80 -14.01
N ASN A 338 17.27 -7.73 -14.96
CA ASN A 338 17.65 -9.11 -14.64
C ASN A 338 18.97 -9.23 -13.84
N ASP A 339 19.74 -8.15 -13.71
CA ASP A 339 20.96 -8.01 -12.89
C ASP A 339 20.77 -7.15 -11.62
N THR A 340 19.58 -6.60 -11.33
CA THR A 340 19.40 -5.70 -10.17
C THR A 340 19.34 -6.40 -8.82
N GLN A 341 19.28 -7.72 -8.76
CA GLN A 341 19.53 -8.43 -7.50
C GLN A 341 20.95 -8.13 -6.95
N ASN A 342 21.86 -7.67 -7.81
CA ASN A 342 23.15 -7.15 -7.38
C ASN A 342 23.19 -5.64 -7.09
N SER A 343 22.10 -4.91 -7.32
CA SER A 343 22.03 -3.48 -7.00
C SER A 343 21.71 -3.24 -5.52
N ALA A 344 22.21 -2.14 -4.96
CA ALA A 344 21.74 -1.58 -3.71
C ALA A 344 20.42 -0.84 -3.90
N LEU A 345 20.31 -0.08 -5.00
CA LEU A 345 19.13 0.69 -5.37
C LEU A 345 19.02 0.77 -6.88
N SER A 346 17.84 0.49 -7.42
CA SER A 346 17.53 0.73 -8.83
C SER A 346 16.22 1.49 -8.96
N PHE A 347 16.19 2.42 -9.90
CA PHE A 347 15.03 3.23 -10.23
C PHE A 347 14.88 3.28 -11.74
N GLY A 348 13.67 3.10 -12.24
CA GLY A 348 13.33 3.19 -13.65
C GLY A 348 12.04 3.97 -13.85
N LEU A 349 12.07 4.95 -14.76
CA LEU A 349 10.92 5.71 -15.20
C LEU A 349 10.77 5.54 -16.72
N GLY A 350 9.77 4.78 -17.14
CA GLY A 350 9.42 4.57 -18.54
C GLY A 350 8.33 5.55 -18.97
N ILE A 351 8.71 6.61 -19.69
CA ILE A 351 7.74 7.56 -20.26
C ILE A 351 8.05 7.79 -21.73
N ASP A 352 7.10 7.48 -22.61
CA ASP A 352 7.12 7.93 -24.00
C ASP A 352 6.73 9.41 -24.08
N VAL A 353 7.75 10.27 -24.10
CA VAL A 353 7.57 11.72 -24.10
C VAL A 353 6.83 12.22 -25.34
N ASN A 354 6.90 11.51 -26.46
CA ASN A 354 6.18 11.87 -27.68
C ASN A 354 4.66 11.70 -27.52
N LYS A 355 4.24 10.87 -26.56
CA LYS A 355 2.84 10.57 -26.25
C LYS A 355 2.33 11.37 -25.04
N LEU A 356 3.22 11.94 -24.24
CA LEU A 356 2.86 12.63 -23.00
C LEU A 356 1.90 13.81 -23.23
N ALA A 357 2.26 14.75 -24.10
CA ALA A 357 1.41 15.92 -24.39
C ALA A 357 0.00 15.54 -24.92
N PRO A 358 -0.15 14.66 -25.94
CA PRO A 358 -1.49 14.26 -26.39
C PRO A 358 -2.26 13.47 -25.33
N ALA A 359 -1.61 12.63 -24.52
CA ALA A 359 -2.26 11.91 -23.43
C ALA A 359 -2.77 12.86 -22.33
N LEU A 360 -1.94 13.79 -21.86
CA LEU A 360 -2.35 14.81 -20.89
C LEU A 360 -3.49 15.67 -21.43
N ASN A 361 -3.46 16.02 -22.71
CA ASN A 361 -4.57 16.74 -23.33
C ASN A 361 -5.85 15.89 -23.38
N ALA A 362 -5.77 14.59 -23.66
CA ALA A 362 -6.94 13.70 -23.62
C ALA A 362 -7.55 13.63 -22.22
N ILE A 363 -6.73 13.44 -21.18
CA ILE A 363 -7.16 13.41 -19.77
C ILE A 363 -7.77 14.76 -19.37
N TRP A 364 -7.12 15.86 -19.76
CA TRP A 364 -7.60 17.22 -19.47
C TRP A 364 -8.96 17.49 -20.11
N GLN A 365 -9.15 17.11 -21.38
CA GLN A 365 -10.42 17.26 -22.08
C GLN A 365 -11.52 16.38 -21.46
N ASP A 366 -11.20 15.13 -21.11
CA ASP A 366 -12.15 14.22 -20.46
C ASP A 366 -12.62 14.80 -19.11
N GLY A 367 -11.68 15.29 -18.29
CA GLY A 367 -11.99 15.92 -17.00
C GLY A 367 -12.83 17.20 -17.11
N LEU A 368 -12.84 17.85 -18.28
CA LEU A 368 -13.64 19.05 -18.56
C LEU A 368 -14.92 18.78 -19.37
N ALA A 369 -15.12 17.55 -19.85
CA ALA A 369 -16.23 17.22 -20.75
C ALA A 369 -17.59 17.31 -20.05
N THR A 370 -17.69 16.81 -18.81
CA THR A 370 -18.90 16.88 -17.99
C THR A 370 -18.97 18.23 -17.29
N GLN A 371 -20.05 18.99 -17.40
CA GLN A 371 -20.19 20.21 -16.61
C GLN A 371 -20.78 19.87 -15.24
N TYR A 372 -19.99 20.03 -14.18
CA TYR A 372 -20.46 19.78 -12.82
C TYR A 372 -21.25 20.95 -12.26
N SER A 373 -22.40 20.64 -11.67
CA SER A 373 -23.23 21.57 -10.90
C SER A 373 -22.94 21.47 -9.39
N CYS A 374 -22.31 20.37 -8.94
CA CYS A 374 -21.80 20.24 -7.59
C CYS A 374 -20.68 21.25 -7.35
N ALA A 375 -20.86 22.17 -6.39
CA ALA A 375 -19.93 23.30 -6.18
C ALA A 375 -18.45 22.87 -5.99
N PRO A 376 -18.11 21.90 -5.13
CA PRO A 376 -16.73 21.41 -5.01
C PRO A 376 -16.16 20.84 -6.32
N LEU A 377 -16.95 20.10 -7.11
CA LEU A 377 -16.50 19.55 -8.39
C LEU A 377 -16.37 20.64 -9.47
N ALA A 378 -17.24 21.65 -9.45
CA ALA A 378 -17.15 22.80 -10.34
C ALA A 378 -15.89 23.64 -10.04
N GLU A 379 -15.52 23.79 -8.76
CA GLU A 379 -14.27 24.41 -8.32
C GLU A 379 -13.05 23.59 -8.77
N MET A 380 -13.07 22.28 -8.55
CA MET A 380 -12.04 21.36 -9.07
C MET A 380 -11.85 21.54 -10.59
N GLN A 381 -12.95 21.64 -11.35
CA GLN A 381 -12.87 21.91 -12.78
C GLN A 381 -12.35 23.30 -13.13
N ALA A 382 -12.66 24.32 -12.34
CA ALA A 382 -12.08 25.65 -12.54
C ALA A 382 -10.56 25.61 -12.34
N GLY A 383 -10.07 24.87 -11.35
CA GLY A 383 -8.65 24.58 -11.17
C GLY A 383 -8.06 23.82 -12.36
N LEU A 384 -8.73 22.76 -12.83
CA LEU A 384 -8.28 21.99 -13.99
C LEU A 384 -8.19 22.83 -15.26
N ARG A 385 -9.13 23.77 -15.50
CA ARG A 385 -9.07 24.70 -16.63
C ARG A 385 -7.84 25.61 -16.60
N GLN A 386 -7.37 25.99 -15.41
CA GLN A 386 -6.14 26.78 -15.24
C GLN A 386 -4.88 25.95 -15.50
N ALA A 387 -4.92 24.65 -15.19
CA ALA A 387 -3.84 23.70 -15.41
C ALA A 387 -3.79 23.17 -16.85
N ASN A 388 -3.73 24.06 -17.85
CA ASN A 388 -3.67 23.66 -19.26
C ASN A 388 -2.32 22.98 -19.60
N PRO A 389 -2.32 21.74 -20.15
CA PRO A 389 -1.09 21.01 -20.45
C PRO A 389 -0.30 21.53 -21.67
N ALA A 390 -0.74 22.60 -22.35
CA ALA A 390 -0.05 23.16 -23.52
C ALA A 390 1.43 23.50 -23.27
N MET A 391 1.76 23.97 -22.06
CA MET A 391 3.14 24.25 -21.67
C MET A 391 4.01 22.99 -21.62
N VAL A 392 3.43 21.84 -21.22
CA VAL A 392 4.12 20.55 -21.22
C VAL A 392 4.49 20.17 -22.65
N GLY A 393 3.61 20.43 -23.63
CA GLY A 393 3.90 20.21 -25.05
C GLY A 393 5.19 20.92 -25.52
N MET A 394 5.40 22.16 -25.10
CA MET A 394 6.64 22.88 -25.42
C MET A 394 7.87 22.26 -24.75
N ALA A 395 7.76 21.89 -23.47
CA ALA A 395 8.85 21.23 -22.74
C ALA A 395 9.23 19.88 -23.37
N THR A 396 8.24 19.07 -23.74
CA THR A 396 8.47 17.75 -24.36
C THR A 396 9.17 17.83 -25.73
N GLY A 397 9.06 18.98 -26.42
CA GLY A 397 9.76 19.21 -27.68
C GLY A 397 11.30 19.21 -27.55
N PHE A 398 11.84 19.59 -26.39
CA PHE A 398 13.29 19.59 -26.13
C PHE A 398 13.86 18.19 -25.89
N VAL A 399 13.03 17.27 -25.40
CA VAL A 399 13.39 15.89 -25.06
C VAL A 399 12.66 14.88 -25.97
N ASN A 400 12.38 15.30 -27.21
CA ASN A 400 11.66 14.50 -28.19
C ASN A 400 12.39 13.18 -28.47
N GLY A 401 11.65 12.07 -28.44
CA GLY A 401 12.14 10.72 -28.63
C GLY A 401 12.57 10.03 -27.33
N LEU A 402 12.56 10.71 -26.18
CA LEU A 402 12.81 10.07 -24.88
C LEU A 402 11.70 9.05 -24.56
N LYS A 403 12.12 7.84 -24.17
CA LYS A 403 11.24 6.72 -23.77
C LYS A 403 11.45 6.28 -22.33
N GLY A 404 12.56 6.64 -21.70
CA GLY A 404 12.77 6.34 -20.30
C GLY A 404 14.14 6.71 -19.78
N VAL A 405 14.23 6.76 -18.47
CA VAL A 405 15.46 7.01 -17.71
C VAL A 405 15.58 5.96 -16.62
N SER A 406 16.81 5.54 -16.32
CA SER A 406 17.06 4.65 -15.19
C SER A 406 18.29 5.10 -14.41
N PHE A 407 18.29 4.79 -13.12
CA PHE A 407 19.42 4.92 -12.22
C PHE A 407 19.64 3.57 -11.53
N ASN A 408 20.89 3.14 -11.42
CA ASN A 408 21.27 1.99 -10.61
C ASN A 408 22.49 2.33 -9.77
N LEU A 409 22.41 2.05 -8.48
CA LEU A 409 23.52 2.02 -7.55
C LEU A 409 23.81 0.55 -7.26
N PHE A 410 24.98 0.07 -7.67
CA PHE A 410 25.39 -1.31 -7.47
C PHE A 410 26.15 -1.48 -6.17
N ASP A 411 27.15 -0.62 -5.95
CA ASP A 411 28.01 -0.66 -4.77
C ASP A 411 28.57 0.73 -4.49
N TYR A 412 28.88 1.02 -3.22
CA TYR A 412 29.51 2.26 -2.80
C TYR A 412 30.13 2.11 -1.41
N GLY A 413 31.11 2.95 -1.08
CA GLY A 413 31.83 2.82 0.17
C GLY A 413 32.50 4.11 0.64
N PHE A 414 32.72 4.19 1.95
CA PHE A 414 33.38 5.30 2.62
C PHE A 414 34.77 4.90 3.11
N GLY A 415 35.72 5.82 2.97
CA GLY A 415 37.07 5.70 3.52
C GLY A 415 37.46 6.93 4.33
N GLU A 416 38.49 6.77 5.16
CA GLU A 416 39.05 7.86 5.97
C GLU A 416 39.90 8.80 5.10
N SER A 417 39.64 10.10 5.21
CA SER A 417 40.37 11.20 4.55
C SER A 417 40.92 12.20 5.58
N GLU A 418 41.69 13.21 5.14
CA GLU A 418 42.15 14.29 6.03
C GLU A 418 41.01 15.15 6.60
N TYR A 419 39.82 15.13 5.99
CA TYR A 419 38.65 15.92 6.40
C TYR A 419 37.54 15.08 7.04
N GLY A 420 37.75 13.77 7.21
CA GLY A 420 36.80 12.84 7.80
C GLY A 420 36.41 11.70 6.84
N GLU A 421 35.22 11.16 7.02
CA GLU A 421 34.67 10.12 6.15
C GLU A 421 34.28 10.67 4.79
N GLU A 422 34.85 10.11 3.72
CA GLU A 422 34.55 10.52 2.35
C GLU A 422 34.25 9.29 1.47
N LEU A 423 33.44 9.49 0.43
CA LEU A 423 33.12 8.43 -0.53
C LEU A 423 34.40 8.07 -1.29
N ASN A 424 34.83 6.81 -1.22
CA ASN A 424 36.07 6.34 -1.88
C ASN A 424 35.80 5.25 -2.93
N MET A 425 34.55 4.80 -3.06
CA MET A 425 34.12 3.79 -4.01
C MET A 425 32.72 4.11 -4.52
N LEU A 426 32.50 3.95 -5.83
CA LEU A 426 31.21 4.12 -6.47
C LEU A 426 31.09 3.23 -7.72
N ASP A 427 30.12 2.33 -7.70
CA ASP A 427 29.65 1.52 -8.83
C ASP A 427 28.19 1.90 -9.13
N ALA A 428 27.97 2.71 -10.15
CA ALA A 428 26.67 3.28 -10.46
C ALA A 428 26.49 3.57 -11.95
N SER A 429 25.22 3.59 -12.39
CA SER A 429 24.85 3.96 -13.76
C SER A 429 23.62 4.87 -13.79
N VAL A 430 23.62 5.78 -14.77
CA VAL A 430 22.43 6.52 -15.21
C VAL A 430 22.26 6.24 -16.70
N SER A 431 21.08 5.79 -17.10
CA SER A 431 20.79 5.49 -18.50
C SER A 431 19.62 6.30 -19.03
N ILE A 432 19.71 6.60 -20.33
CA ILE A 432 18.69 7.29 -21.12
C ILE A 432 18.35 6.37 -22.30
N SER A 433 17.07 6.10 -22.47
CA SER A 433 16.54 5.28 -23.56
C SER A 433 15.66 6.14 -24.45
N ALA A 434 15.99 6.20 -25.74
CA ALA A 434 15.37 7.11 -26.69
C ALA A 434 15.44 6.63 -28.15
N ASP A 435 14.58 7.20 -29.00
CA ASP A 435 14.62 6.97 -30.45
C ASP A 435 16.00 7.34 -31.05
N ASN A 436 16.62 8.41 -30.54
CA ASN A 436 17.98 8.82 -30.88
C ASN A 436 18.69 9.46 -29.67
N PRO A 437 19.37 8.66 -28.82
CA PRO A 437 19.98 9.16 -27.60
C PRO A 437 21.17 10.10 -27.85
N VAL A 438 21.90 9.93 -28.97
CA VAL A 438 23.01 10.83 -29.35
C VAL A 438 22.49 12.21 -29.71
N ALA A 439 21.38 12.31 -30.44
CA ALA A 439 20.75 13.60 -30.75
C ALA A 439 20.22 14.30 -29.49
N LEU A 440 19.66 13.56 -28.54
CA LEU A 440 19.27 14.11 -27.24
C LEU A 440 20.47 14.66 -26.46
N PHE A 441 21.59 13.94 -26.44
CA PHE A 441 22.81 14.43 -25.81
C PHE A 441 23.35 15.70 -26.50
N GLN A 442 23.32 15.75 -27.83
CA GLN A 442 23.68 16.96 -28.59
C GLN A 442 22.76 18.15 -28.27
N ALA A 443 21.47 17.89 -28.05
CA ALA A 443 20.54 18.93 -27.59
C ALA A 443 20.92 19.45 -26.19
N ALA A 444 21.30 18.55 -25.27
CA ALA A 444 21.80 18.94 -23.95
C ALA A 444 23.10 19.78 -24.03
N GLN A 445 24.01 19.49 -24.97
CA GLN A 445 25.21 20.29 -25.20
C GLN A 445 24.92 21.73 -25.62
N MET A 446 23.78 21.98 -26.30
CA MET A 446 23.37 23.35 -26.63
C MET A 446 22.90 24.14 -25.41
N MET A 447 22.39 23.45 -24.37
CA MET A 447 21.93 24.05 -23.13
C MET A 447 23.05 24.20 -22.11
N GLU A 448 23.95 23.21 -22.05
CA GLU A 448 25.10 23.18 -21.17
C GLU A 448 26.40 23.08 -22.00
N PRO A 449 27.01 24.23 -22.37
CA PRO A 449 28.17 24.25 -23.26
C PRO A 449 29.38 23.47 -22.74
N SER A 450 29.49 23.24 -21.43
CA SER A 450 30.58 22.46 -20.85
C SER A 450 30.59 21.00 -21.35
N LEU A 451 29.44 20.45 -21.73
CA LEU A 451 29.31 19.10 -22.31
C LEU A 451 29.87 18.99 -23.75
N SER A 452 30.13 20.11 -24.44
CA SER A 452 30.65 20.12 -25.83
C SER A 452 32.01 19.43 -25.98
N GLN A 453 32.73 19.24 -24.87
CA GLN A 453 34.01 18.54 -24.82
C GLN A 453 33.85 17.02 -25.00
N ILE A 454 32.63 16.49 -24.84
CA ILE A 454 32.32 15.07 -24.93
C ILE A 454 31.75 14.76 -26.33
N GLN A 455 32.38 13.86 -27.06
CA GLN A 455 31.86 13.35 -28.33
C GLN A 455 31.57 11.88 -28.17
N ILE A 456 30.30 11.48 -28.31
CA ILE A 456 29.86 10.10 -28.06
C ILE A 456 29.66 9.37 -29.39
N PRO A 457 30.50 8.36 -29.70
CA PRO A 457 30.26 7.45 -30.83
C PRO A 457 28.96 6.64 -30.61
N ALA A 458 28.28 6.31 -31.70
CA ALA A 458 27.05 5.50 -31.66
C ALA A 458 27.30 3.97 -31.70
N ASP A 459 28.56 3.54 -31.65
CA ASP A 459 28.96 2.13 -31.78
C ASP A 459 29.12 1.40 -30.43
N GLY A 460 28.90 2.12 -29.32
CA GLY A 460 29.09 1.64 -27.96
C GLY A 460 30.50 1.80 -27.41
N THR A 461 31.40 2.46 -28.14
CA THR A 461 32.75 2.77 -27.64
C THR A 461 32.64 3.72 -26.43
N PRO A 462 33.16 3.35 -25.25
CA PRO A 462 33.17 4.22 -24.08
C PRO A 462 34.06 5.45 -24.28
N VAL A 463 33.58 6.58 -23.78
CA VAL A 463 34.30 7.86 -23.76
C VAL A 463 34.43 8.30 -22.31
N GLU A 464 35.65 8.61 -21.89
CA GLU A 464 35.90 9.17 -20.56
C GLU A 464 35.26 10.56 -20.45
N VAL A 465 34.51 10.79 -19.38
CA VAL A 465 33.99 12.11 -19.04
C VAL A 465 35.14 12.94 -18.49
N PRO A 466 35.40 14.15 -19.03
CA PRO A 466 36.43 15.03 -18.52
C PRO A 466 36.31 15.24 -17.00
N PRO A 467 37.40 15.12 -16.22
CA PRO A 467 37.35 15.24 -14.75
C PRO A 467 36.72 16.55 -14.27
N GLN A 468 36.82 17.64 -15.02
CA GLN A 468 36.22 18.93 -14.70
C GLN A 468 34.67 18.92 -14.76
N LEU A 469 34.07 17.93 -15.44
CA LEU A 469 32.62 17.74 -15.51
C LEU A 469 32.12 16.71 -14.48
N ALA A 470 33.05 15.97 -13.85
CA ALA A 470 32.78 14.94 -12.87
C ALA A 470 33.66 15.14 -11.63
N GLU A 471 33.92 16.38 -11.22
CA GLU A 471 34.89 16.73 -10.17
C GLU A 471 34.62 15.98 -8.86
N GLN A 472 33.33 15.82 -8.52
CA GLN A 472 32.88 15.09 -7.32
C GLN A 472 33.23 13.59 -7.34
N PHE A 473 33.50 13.02 -8.52
CA PHE A 473 33.82 11.61 -8.69
C PHE A 473 35.26 11.38 -9.18
N ALA A 474 35.98 12.44 -9.55
CA ALA A 474 37.28 12.34 -10.19
C ALA A 474 38.34 11.64 -9.33
N GLU A 475 38.21 11.73 -8.00
CA GLU A 475 39.08 11.04 -7.03
C GLU A 475 38.59 9.62 -6.67
N ILE A 476 37.36 9.28 -7.04
CA ILE A 476 36.68 8.02 -6.72
C ILE A 476 36.83 7.01 -7.87
N GLY A 477 36.69 7.48 -9.11
CA GLY A 477 36.77 6.63 -10.30
C GLY A 477 36.54 7.39 -11.60
N THR A 478 36.93 6.75 -12.71
CA THR A 478 36.67 7.29 -14.04
C THR A 478 35.21 7.08 -14.42
N VAL A 479 34.51 8.17 -14.72
CA VAL A 479 33.16 8.12 -15.28
C VAL A 479 33.25 7.97 -16.79
N TYR A 480 32.52 7.00 -17.34
CA TYR A 480 32.39 6.79 -18.77
C TYR A 480 31.00 7.16 -19.25
N VAL A 481 30.92 7.55 -20.51
CA VAL A 481 29.68 7.64 -21.27
C VAL A 481 29.79 6.84 -22.56
N ALA A 482 28.76 6.08 -22.89
CA ALA A 482 28.68 5.32 -24.14
C ALA A 482 27.25 5.33 -24.67
N SER A 483 27.11 5.22 -25.99
CA SER A 483 25.81 5.07 -26.64
C SER A 483 25.85 4.03 -27.75
N LYS A 484 24.82 3.17 -27.79
CA LYS A 484 24.64 2.15 -28.82
C LYS A 484 23.16 1.84 -28.99
N GLY A 485 22.71 1.75 -30.24
CA GLY A 485 21.29 1.55 -30.56
C GLY A 485 20.45 2.70 -30.00
N ASN A 486 19.47 2.37 -29.18
CA ASN A 486 18.52 3.30 -28.58
C ASN A 486 18.88 3.76 -27.16
N HIS A 487 20.08 3.42 -26.69
CA HIS A 487 20.46 3.67 -25.32
C HIS A 487 21.76 4.48 -25.22
N LEU A 488 21.85 5.28 -24.16
CA LEU A 488 23.04 5.98 -23.71
C LEU A 488 23.16 5.78 -22.20
N SER A 489 24.36 5.50 -21.72
CA SER A 489 24.60 5.31 -20.29
C SER A 489 25.83 6.09 -19.86
N PHE A 490 25.70 6.81 -18.75
CA PHE A 490 26.81 7.21 -17.90
C PHE A 490 27.03 6.12 -16.86
N TYR A 491 28.27 5.75 -16.60
CA TYR A 491 28.57 4.71 -15.63
C TYR A 491 29.99 4.81 -15.07
N THR A 492 30.16 4.30 -13.86
CA THR A 492 31.46 4.08 -13.17
C THR A 492 31.38 2.76 -12.43
N GLY A 493 32.48 2.00 -12.36
CA GLY A 493 32.52 0.68 -11.72
C GLY A 493 32.30 -0.50 -12.68
N GLU A 494 32.58 -1.71 -12.19
CA GLU A 494 32.56 -2.93 -13.00
C GLU A 494 31.13 -3.42 -13.27
N SER A 495 30.25 -3.37 -12.26
CA SER A 495 28.86 -3.80 -12.36
C SER A 495 28.09 -2.88 -13.29
N ALA A 496 28.28 -1.57 -13.16
CA ALA A 496 27.71 -0.59 -14.06
C ALA A 496 28.22 -0.73 -15.50
N THR A 497 29.48 -1.12 -15.72
CA THR A 497 30.01 -1.42 -17.06
C THR A 497 29.30 -2.62 -17.69
N LYS A 498 29.04 -3.69 -16.91
CA LYS A 498 28.27 -4.86 -17.37
C LYS A 498 26.83 -4.47 -17.66
N ALA A 499 26.20 -3.71 -16.76
CA ALA A 499 24.82 -3.24 -16.91
C ALA A 499 24.64 -2.37 -18.17
N ALA A 500 25.56 -1.44 -18.43
CA ALA A 500 25.55 -0.62 -19.65
C ALA A 500 25.70 -1.49 -20.92
N THR A 501 26.60 -2.48 -20.90
CA THR A 501 26.78 -3.42 -22.02
C THR A 501 25.53 -4.24 -22.29
N ASN A 502 24.87 -4.71 -21.23
CA ASN A 502 23.62 -5.46 -21.32
C ASN A 502 22.48 -4.58 -21.85
N LEU A 503 22.37 -3.33 -21.36
CA LEU A 503 21.40 -2.35 -21.84
C LEU A 503 21.51 -2.13 -23.36
N PHE A 504 22.72 -2.02 -23.89
CA PHE A 504 22.94 -1.80 -25.33
C PHE A 504 22.47 -2.94 -26.24
N GLY A 505 22.16 -4.12 -25.68
CA GLY A 505 21.56 -5.23 -26.40
C GLY A 505 20.03 -5.26 -26.36
N GLN A 506 19.39 -4.40 -25.58
CA GLN A 506 17.94 -4.41 -25.40
C GLN A 506 17.22 -3.67 -26.55
N ALA A 507 16.00 -4.12 -26.85
CA ALA A 507 15.13 -3.43 -27.78
C ALA A 507 14.35 -2.33 -27.04
N LEU A 508 14.14 -1.19 -27.70
CA LEU A 508 13.35 -0.09 -27.16
C LEU A 508 11.85 -0.40 -27.24
N GLU A 509 11.35 -1.26 -26.34
CA GLU A 509 9.95 -1.66 -26.27
C GLU A 509 9.28 -1.13 -25.00
N SER A 510 8.11 -0.49 -25.14
CA SER A 510 7.36 0.00 -23.98
C SER A 510 6.96 -1.15 -23.06
N ASN A 511 7.36 -1.10 -21.80
CA ASN A 511 7.17 -2.18 -20.85
C ASN A 511 6.73 -1.74 -19.44
N GLY A 512 6.66 -0.44 -19.16
CA GLY A 512 6.12 0.05 -17.88
C GLY A 512 6.21 1.56 -17.71
N LEU A 513 5.70 2.05 -16.58
CA LEU A 513 5.83 3.46 -16.17
C LEU A 513 6.90 3.64 -15.11
N TYR A 514 6.89 2.79 -14.09
CA TYR A 514 7.75 2.95 -12.93
C TYR A 514 8.17 1.60 -12.36
N ASN A 515 9.43 1.50 -11.99
CA ASN A 515 9.95 0.38 -11.22
C ASN A 515 11.04 0.89 -10.26
N THR A 516 11.03 0.41 -9.03
CA THR A 516 12.12 0.61 -8.08
C THR A 516 12.44 -0.68 -7.37
N TYR A 517 13.72 -0.87 -7.12
CA TYR A 517 14.25 -2.01 -6.37
C TYR A 517 15.21 -1.50 -5.30
N ILE A 518 15.15 -2.08 -4.12
CA ILE A 518 15.99 -1.72 -2.97
C ILE A 518 16.50 -3.00 -2.32
N SER A 519 17.81 -3.09 -2.10
CA SER A 519 18.41 -4.04 -1.16
C SER A 519 18.86 -3.25 0.06
N TYR A 520 18.18 -3.43 1.19
CA TYR A 520 18.41 -2.63 2.41
C TYR A 520 19.83 -2.86 2.96
N SER A 521 20.32 -4.09 2.93
CA SER A 521 21.68 -4.43 3.40
C SER A 521 22.75 -3.71 2.58
N LYS A 522 22.64 -3.71 1.25
CA LYS A 522 23.60 -3.07 0.35
C LYS A 522 23.46 -1.54 0.35
N LEU A 523 22.22 -1.04 0.48
CA LEU A 523 21.96 0.40 0.46
C LEU A 523 22.32 1.09 1.78
N PHE A 524 22.15 0.43 2.93
CA PHE A 524 22.43 1.05 4.23
C PHE A 524 23.67 0.48 4.93
N GLY A 525 24.15 -0.68 4.53
CA GLY A 525 25.33 -1.33 5.11
C GLY A 525 26.57 -0.43 5.15
N PRO A 526 27.00 0.17 4.02
CA PRO A 526 28.17 1.07 4.01
C PRO A 526 28.00 2.29 4.93
N PHE A 527 26.77 2.83 5.03
CA PHE A 527 26.46 3.94 5.92
C PHE A 527 26.54 3.53 7.40
N VAL A 528 26.04 2.34 7.74
CA VAL A 528 26.14 1.77 9.09
C VAL A 528 27.59 1.49 9.47
N GLU A 529 28.41 0.98 8.55
CA GLU A 529 29.84 0.78 8.79
C GLU A 529 30.56 2.11 9.03
N MET A 530 30.22 3.16 8.27
CA MET A 530 30.75 4.51 8.47
C MET A 530 30.40 5.05 9.86
N MET A 531 29.14 4.97 10.29
CA MET A 531 28.72 5.42 11.63
C MET A 531 29.43 4.64 12.75
N LYS A 532 29.56 3.32 12.60
CA LYS A 532 30.30 2.47 13.56
C LYS A 532 31.77 2.89 13.68
N ARG A 533 32.39 3.33 12.59
CA ARG A 533 33.78 3.81 12.55
C ARG A 533 33.92 5.22 13.14
N SER A 534 32.97 6.12 12.88
CA SER A 534 32.95 7.47 13.46
C SER A 534 32.57 7.49 14.95
N GLY A 535 32.03 6.39 15.47
CA GLY A 535 31.55 6.28 16.85
C GLY A 535 30.16 6.88 17.06
N GLU A 536 29.45 7.20 15.98
CA GLU A 536 28.06 7.64 16.01
C GLU A 536 27.12 6.43 16.24
N PRO A 537 26.01 6.63 16.98
CA PRO A 537 25.04 5.57 17.19
C PRO A 537 24.34 5.19 15.88
N VAL A 538 24.26 3.89 15.61
CA VAL A 538 23.45 3.36 14.51
C VAL A 538 21.98 3.45 14.89
N PRO A 539 21.08 3.97 14.02
CA PRO A 539 19.65 3.93 14.27
C PRO A 539 19.19 2.49 14.47
N ALA A 540 18.56 2.20 15.62
CA ALA A 540 18.13 0.85 15.99
C ALA A 540 17.10 0.30 14.98
N GLU A 541 16.35 1.18 14.33
CA GLU A 541 15.35 0.86 13.33
C GLU A 541 15.95 0.29 12.05
N LEU A 542 17.22 0.59 11.73
CA LEU A 542 17.89 0.09 10.52
C LEU A 542 18.51 -1.29 10.69
N GLU A 543 18.83 -1.68 11.94
CA GLU A 543 19.54 -2.93 12.21
C GLU A 543 18.79 -4.18 11.72
N PRO A 544 17.46 -4.32 11.93
CA PRO A 544 16.71 -5.49 11.44
C PRO A 544 16.72 -5.58 9.91
N PHE A 545 16.46 -4.48 9.21
CA PHE A 545 16.41 -4.47 7.74
C PHE A 545 17.74 -4.85 7.08
N ILE A 546 18.87 -4.50 7.72
CA ILE A 546 20.21 -4.85 7.24
C ILE A 546 20.56 -6.31 7.58
N GLN A 547 20.27 -6.77 8.81
CA GLN A 547 20.59 -8.14 9.24
C GLN A 547 19.81 -9.20 8.44
N ASP A 548 18.59 -8.86 8.05
CA ASP A 548 17.67 -9.75 7.35
C ASP A 548 17.78 -9.75 5.83
N ASP A 549 18.73 -8.97 5.28
CA ASP A 549 18.97 -8.82 3.85
C ASP A 549 17.68 -8.56 3.06
N ILE A 550 16.88 -7.61 3.55
CA ILE A 550 15.55 -7.34 2.97
C ILE A 550 15.74 -6.72 1.58
N GLU A 551 15.07 -7.32 0.60
CA GLU A 551 14.97 -6.81 -0.77
C GLU A 551 13.51 -6.47 -1.06
N ALA A 552 13.24 -5.31 -1.64
CA ALA A 552 11.89 -4.89 -2.03
C ALA A 552 11.88 -4.43 -3.48
N ASN A 553 10.88 -4.86 -4.23
CA ASN A 553 10.61 -4.36 -5.57
C ASN A 553 9.23 -3.72 -5.60
N MET A 554 9.09 -2.52 -6.19
CA MET A 554 7.81 -1.83 -6.33
C MET A 554 7.63 -1.36 -7.77
N THR A 555 6.52 -1.75 -8.39
CA THR A 555 6.15 -1.33 -9.73
C THR A 555 4.89 -0.47 -9.70
N PHE A 556 4.78 0.43 -10.68
CA PHE A 556 3.53 1.08 -11.00
C PHE A 556 3.33 1.06 -12.51
N ASP A 557 2.16 0.61 -12.95
CA ASP A 557 1.80 0.55 -14.35
C ASP A 557 0.28 0.73 -14.56
N VAL A 558 -0.14 0.80 -15.83
CA VAL A 558 -1.56 0.92 -16.21
C VAL A 558 -2.00 -0.24 -17.08
N THR A 559 -3.11 -0.85 -16.67
CA THR A 559 -3.73 -1.98 -17.37
C THR A 559 -5.05 -1.55 -18.00
N ASP A 560 -5.71 -2.47 -18.71
CA ASP A 560 -7.07 -2.26 -19.21
C ASP A 560 -8.12 -2.22 -18.07
N LYS A 561 -7.74 -2.58 -16.85
CA LYS A 561 -8.63 -2.69 -15.69
C LYS A 561 -8.44 -1.56 -14.69
N GLY A 562 -7.32 -0.86 -14.73
CA GLY A 562 -7.01 0.14 -13.73
C GLY A 562 -5.55 0.54 -13.64
N LEU A 563 -5.23 1.18 -12.52
CA LEU A 563 -3.87 1.54 -12.14
C LEU A 563 -3.34 0.45 -11.21
N ALA A 564 -2.27 -0.22 -11.62
CA ALA A 564 -1.70 -1.36 -10.91
C ALA A 564 -0.44 -0.93 -10.16
N PHE A 565 -0.35 -1.36 -8.91
CA PHE A 565 0.81 -1.24 -8.05
C PHE A 565 1.14 -2.64 -7.55
N GLU A 566 2.35 -3.09 -7.81
CA GLU A 566 2.82 -4.40 -7.33
C GLU A 566 4.02 -4.16 -6.43
N MET A 567 4.04 -4.86 -5.31
CA MET A 567 5.16 -4.83 -4.39
C MET A 567 5.55 -6.26 -4.09
N SER A 568 6.82 -6.60 -4.26
CA SER A 568 7.31 -7.97 -4.08
C SER A 568 8.39 -8.03 -3.02
N ASN A 569 8.46 -9.18 -2.35
CA ASN A 569 9.43 -9.48 -1.29
C ASN A 569 9.38 -8.56 -0.05
N ILE A 570 8.21 -8.01 0.26
CA ILE A 570 8.04 -7.15 1.44
C ILE A 570 8.01 -7.99 2.72
N ARG A 571 8.51 -7.48 3.84
CA ARG A 571 8.21 -8.02 5.18
C ARG A 571 7.05 -7.24 5.82
N TYR A 572 6.15 -7.93 6.52
CA TYR A 572 4.90 -7.41 7.08
C TYR A 572 5.08 -6.23 8.04
#